data_AF-A0A2S5VTU5-F1
#
_entry.id   AF-A0A2S5VTU5-F1
#
_cell.length_a   1.000
_cell.length_b   1.000
_cell.length_c   1.000
_cell.angle_alpha   90.00
_cell.angle_beta   90.00
_cell.angle_gamma   90.00
#
_symmetry.space_group_name_H-M   'P 1'
#
loop_
_entity.id
_entity.type
_entity.pdbx_description
1 polymer ?
#
loop_
_entity_poly.entity_id
_entity_poly.type
_entity_poly.pdbx_seq_one_letter_code
_entity_poly.pdbx_strand_id
1 'polypeptide(L)'
;MASASSVGIAATAVHARAAGFPACAQAPVEVEGFDGFEPDDLEGSLDRLAAFNRRSAKTHSGIYRDLMVRRRKTEVDQVHRDIQGPVFDMIVEMIHDVEEGRRTCEVRNLDELAARVAALPAGGSAPVR
;
A
#
# COMPACT_ATOMS: atom_id res chain seq x y z
N MET A 1 14.10 -26.97 2.47
CA MET A 1 13.18 -26.37 3.46
C MET A 1 13.78 -25.04 3.90
N ALA A 2 13.41 -23.93 3.25
CA ALA A 2 13.90 -22.61 3.62
C ALA A 2 12.95 -22.02 4.67
N SER A 3 13.51 -21.70 5.83
CA SER A 3 12.86 -21.05 6.96
C SER A 3 12.29 -19.69 6.54
N ALA A 4 10.97 -19.59 6.40
CA ALA A 4 10.27 -18.32 6.30
C ALA A 4 10.22 -17.70 7.70
N SER A 5 11.37 -17.19 8.14
CA SER A 5 11.55 -16.57 9.45
C SER A 5 10.79 -15.24 9.52
N SER A 6 9.52 -15.32 9.93
CA SER A 6 9.03 -14.64 11.13
C SER A 6 9.49 -13.19 11.39
N VAL A 7 9.35 -12.28 10.43
CA VAL A 7 9.12 -10.83 10.65
C VAL A 7 8.48 -10.32 9.35
N GLY A 8 7.21 -9.93 9.33
CA GLY A 8 6.62 -9.55 8.04
C GLY A 8 5.47 -8.57 8.02
N ILE A 9 4.87 -8.22 9.18
CA ILE A 9 3.70 -7.29 9.20
C ILE A 9 3.86 -6.12 10.16
N ALA A 10 4.96 -6.10 10.90
CA ALA A 10 5.29 -4.99 11.80
C ALA A 10 6.31 -4.00 11.18
N ALA A 11 6.96 -4.34 10.07
CA ALA A 11 7.93 -3.49 9.37
C ALA A 11 7.86 -3.93 7.91
N THR A 12 7.43 -3.12 6.94
CA THR A 12 8.12 -1.92 6.48
C THR A 12 7.13 -1.09 5.66
N ALA A 13 6.38 -0.20 6.30
CA ALA A 13 5.71 0.93 5.63
C ALA A 13 6.40 2.25 6.02
N VAL A 14 7.72 2.20 6.21
CA VAL A 14 8.58 3.33 6.64
C VAL A 14 9.60 3.69 5.54
N HIS A 15 9.36 3.31 4.27
CA HIS A 15 10.25 3.72 3.16
C HIS A 15 9.56 4.47 2.01
N ALA A 16 8.25 4.71 2.08
CA ALA A 16 7.59 5.65 1.16
C ALA A 16 7.70 7.09 1.69
N ARG A 17 8.95 7.56 1.90
CA ARG A 17 9.24 8.98 2.09
C ARG A 17 9.37 9.62 0.70
N ALA A 18 8.26 10.03 0.09
CA ALA A 18 8.20 11.12 -0.89
C ALA A 18 6.83 11.16 -1.57
N ALA A 19 6.37 12.39 -1.81
CA ALA A 19 5.13 12.81 -2.46
C ALA A 19 3.89 12.73 -1.55
N GLY A 20 3.43 13.91 -1.12
CA GLY A 20 2.16 14.08 -0.41
C GLY A 20 1.06 13.32 -1.12
N PHE A 21 0.32 12.50 -0.36
CA PHE A 21 -0.58 11.48 -0.89
C PHE A 21 -1.75 12.15 -1.65
N PRO A 22 -1.77 12.15 -3.00
CA PRO A 22 -2.84 12.81 -3.73
C PRO A 22 -4.17 12.06 -3.61
N ALA A 23 -4.15 10.79 -3.17
CA ALA A 23 -5.35 9.96 -3.07
C ALA A 23 -6.37 10.51 -2.05
N CYS A 24 -5.93 11.11 -0.93
CA CYS A 24 -6.87 11.74 0.02
C CYS A 24 -7.62 12.91 -0.63
N ALA A 25 -6.97 13.66 -1.53
CA ALA A 25 -7.60 14.76 -2.27
C ALA A 25 -8.58 14.27 -3.35
N GLN A 26 -8.55 12.99 -3.72
CA GLN A 26 -9.47 12.37 -4.68
C GLN A 26 -10.70 11.75 -4.00
N ALA A 27 -10.72 11.66 -2.66
CA ALA A 27 -11.83 11.09 -1.94
C ALA A 27 -13.08 11.97 -2.05
N PRO A 28 -14.27 11.40 -2.33
CA PRO A 28 -15.52 12.16 -2.44
C PRO A 28 -16.08 12.59 -1.07
N VAL A 29 -15.44 12.18 0.02
CA VAL A 29 -15.83 12.43 1.41
C VAL A 29 -14.61 12.85 2.22
N GLU A 30 -14.85 13.53 3.34
CA GLU A 30 -13.78 13.88 4.28
C GLU A 30 -13.11 12.61 4.81
N VAL A 31 -11.77 12.58 4.73
CA VAL A 31 -10.97 11.45 5.18
C VAL A 31 -10.77 11.60 6.68
N GLU A 32 -11.29 10.66 7.47
CA GLU A 32 -11.12 10.66 8.93
C GLU A 32 -9.83 9.93 9.36
N GLY A 33 -9.23 10.40 10.46
CA GLY A 33 -8.08 9.74 11.09
C GLY A 33 -8.46 8.44 11.80
N PHE A 34 -7.56 7.46 11.78
CA PHE A 34 -7.78 6.16 12.43
C PHE A 34 -6.46 5.42 12.73
N ASP A 35 -6.35 4.78 13.91
CA ASP A 35 -5.21 3.92 14.30
C ASP A 35 -3.80 4.54 14.04
N GLY A 36 -3.68 5.85 14.26
CA GLY A 36 -2.44 6.61 14.09
C GLY A 36 -2.26 7.25 12.70
N PHE A 37 -3.13 6.94 11.74
CA PHE A 37 -3.29 7.74 10.52
C PHE A 37 -3.97 9.08 10.87
N GLU A 38 -3.39 10.19 10.40
CA GLU A 38 -3.92 11.54 10.58
C GLU A 38 -3.87 12.24 9.21
N PRO A 39 -5.02 12.62 8.62
CA PRO A 39 -5.10 13.20 7.28
C PRO A 39 -4.38 14.55 7.17
N ASP A 40 -4.41 15.35 8.24
CA ASP A 40 -3.78 16.68 8.30
C ASP A 40 -2.27 16.62 8.55
N ASP A 41 -1.74 15.47 8.98
CA ASP A 41 -0.32 15.22 9.19
C ASP A 41 0.09 13.91 8.50
N LEU A 42 -0.02 13.90 7.17
CA LEU A 42 0.30 12.73 6.36
C LEU A 42 1.71 12.18 6.62
N GLU A 43 2.72 13.04 6.67
CA GLU A 43 4.11 12.60 6.87
C GLU A 43 4.33 11.99 8.26
N GLY A 44 3.89 12.67 9.32
CA GLY A 44 4.04 12.17 10.69
C GLY A 44 3.14 10.98 11.01
N SER A 45 2.00 10.86 10.32
CA SER A 45 1.04 9.78 10.57
C SER A 45 1.52 8.42 10.07
N LEU A 46 2.37 8.35 9.04
CA LEU A 46 2.94 7.09 8.57
C LEU A 46 3.76 6.39 9.66
N ASP A 47 4.60 7.15 10.39
CA ASP A 47 5.40 6.61 11.49
C ASP A 47 4.52 6.17 12.67
N ARG A 48 3.46 6.93 12.97
CA ARG A 48 2.48 6.58 14.01
C ARG A 48 1.68 5.33 13.65
N LEU A 49 1.19 5.23 12.42
CA LEU A 49 0.51 4.06 11.89
C LEU A 49 1.43 2.83 11.93
N ALA A 50 2.70 2.98 11.55
CA ALA A 50 3.68 1.91 11.64
C ALA A 50 3.94 1.50 13.11
N ALA A 51 4.05 2.46 14.03
CA ALA A 51 4.19 2.18 15.46
C ALA A 51 2.95 1.49 16.06
N PHE A 52 1.76 1.83 15.59
CA PHE A 52 0.51 1.17 15.97
C PHE A 52 0.49 -0.28 15.51
N ASN A 53 0.72 -0.53 14.22
CA ASN A 53 0.69 -1.87 13.64
C ASN A 53 1.75 -2.80 14.24
N ARG A 54 2.92 -2.26 14.63
CA ARG A 54 3.98 -3.00 15.34
C ARG A 54 3.54 -3.66 16.63
N ARG A 55 2.51 -3.13 17.30
CA ARG A 55 1.98 -3.68 18.56
C ARG A 55 0.97 -4.81 18.33
N SER A 56 0.56 -5.05 17.09
CA SER A 56 -0.43 -6.08 16.77
C SER A 56 0.14 -7.47 17.00
N ALA A 57 -0.64 -8.36 17.62
CA ALA A 57 -0.32 -9.78 17.71
C ALA A 57 -0.51 -10.55 16.37
N LYS A 58 -1.06 -9.89 15.34
CA LYS A 58 -1.32 -10.50 14.03
C LYS A 58 0.00 -10.71 13.29
N THR A 59 0.31 -11.95 12.95
CA THR A 59 1.46 -12.29 12.09
C THR A 59 1.20 -11.97 10.63
N HIS A 60 -0.06 -12.06 10.20
CA HIS A 60 -0.52 -11.83 8.82
C HIS A 60 -1.69 -10.83 8.75
N SER A 61 -1.75 -10.00 7.71
CA SER A 61 -2.78 -8.98 7.52
C SER A 61 -4.02 -9.64 6.94
N GLY A 62 -5.18 -8.98 7.10
CA GLY A 62 -6.41 -9.46 6.49
C GLY A 62 -6.26 -9.63 4.97
N ILE A 63 -5.63 -8.64 4.33
CA ILE A 63 -5.36 -8.65 2.89
C ILE A 63 -4.41 -9.79 2.49
N TYR A 64 -3.36 -10.08 3.27
CA TYR A 64 -2.50 -11.24 3.02
C TYR A 64 -3.30 -12.53 3.03
N ARG A 65 -4.15 -12.72 4.04
CA ARG A 65 -4.97 -13.93 4.15
C ARG A 65 -5.93 -14.04 2.97
N ASP A 66 -6.54 -12.95 2.55
CA ASP A 66 -7.51 -12.98 1.45
C ASP A 66 -6.83 -13.24 0.10
N LEU A 67 -5.65 -12.65 -0.16
CA LEU A 67 -4.85 -12.87 -1.37
C LEU A 67 -4.13 -14.22 -1.38
N MET A 68 -3.27 -14.49 -0.40
CA MET A 68 -2.34 -15.63 -0.43
C MET A 68 -2.97 -16.94 0.06
N VAL A 69 -3.90 -16.88 1.03
CA VAL A 69 -4.48 -18.09 1.63
C VAL A 69 -5.82 -18.44 0.96
N ARG A 70 -6.72 -17.47 0.84
CA ARG A 70 -8.07 -17.69 0.30
C ARG A 70 -8.18 -17.47 -1.20
N ARG A 71 -7.19 -16.79 -1.82
CA ARG A 71 -7.16 -16.45 -3.25
C ARG A 71 -8.45 -15.78 -3.72
N ARG A 72 -8.94 -14.83 -2.93
CA ARG A 72 -10.12 -14.03 -3.28
C ARG A 72 -9.72 -12.97 -4.29
N LYS A 73 -10.53 -12.83 -5.34
CA LYS A 73 -10.45 -11.69 -6.26
C LYS A 73 -10.72 -10.41 -5.47
N THR A 74 -9.87 -9.42 -5.64
CA THR A 74 -9.98 -8.10 -5.02
C THR A 74 -10.93 -7.21 -5.82
N GLU A 75 -11.41 -6.15 -5.16
CA GLU A 75 -12.20 -5.10 -5.79
C GLU A 75 -11.30 -3.96 -6.30
N VAL A 76 -10.00 -4.23 -6.52
CA VAL A 76 -9.01 -3.20 -6.86
C VAL A 76 -9.37 -2.42 -8.11
N ASP A 77 -9.96 -3.07 -9.12
CA ASP A 77 -10.44 -2.41 -10.35
C ASP A 77 -11.58 -1.43 -10.07
N GLN A 78 -12.40 -1.70 -9.06
CA GLN A 78 -13.50 -0.80 -8.70
C GLN A 78 -12.95 0.45 -8.03
N VAL A 79 -11.99 0.29 -7.12
CA VAL A 79 -11.30 1.40 -6.44
C VAL A 79 -10.47 2.23 -7.44
N HIS A 80 -9.79 1.56 -8.37
CA HIS A 80 -9.00 2.24 -9.41
C HIS A 80 -9.88 3.07 -10.34
N ARG A 81 -11.21 2.89 -10.42
CA ARG A 81 -12.04 3.84 -11.19
C ARG A 81 -12.10 5.22 -10.55
N ASP A 82 -12.04 5.28 -9.22
CA ASP A 82 -12.24 6.52 -8.47
C ASP A 82 -10.91 7.15 -8.04
N ILE A 83 -9.88 6.34 -7.80
CA ILE A 83 -8.55 6.79 -7.40
C ILE A 83 -7.56 6.52 -8.53
N GLN A 84 -6.95 7.58 -9.04
CA GLN A 84 -6.05 7.57 -10.19
C GLN A 84 -4.65 8.04 -9.81
N GLY A 85 -3.63 7.48 -10.47
CA GLY A 85 -2.28 8.02 -10.44
C GLY A 85 -1.24 6.94 -10.66
N PRO A 86 -0.03 7.33 -11.09
CA PRO A 86 1.00 6.38 -11.50
C PRO A 86 1.37 5.39 -10.39
N VAL A 87 1.31 5.79 -9.12
CA VAL A 87 1.57 4.89 -7.99
C VAL A 87 0.44 3.88 -7.80
N PHE A 88 -0.82 4.28 -7.99
CA PHE A 88 -1.98 3.39 -7.91
C PHE A 88 -1.97 2.38 -9.06
N ASP A 89 -1.65 2.81 -10.28
CA ASP A 89 -1.53 1.93 -11.45
C ASP A 89 -0.51 0.80 -11.17
N MET A 90 0.64 1.15 -10.58
CA MET A 90 1.67 0.18 -10.18
C MET A 90 1.18 -0.80 -9.11
N ILE A 91 0.42 -0.31 -8.12
CA ILE A 91 -0.14 -1.15 -7.05
C ILE A 91 -1.18 -2.12 -7.64
N VAL A 92 -2.05 -1.65 -8.54
CA VAL A 92 -3.06 -2.50 -9.19
C VAL A 92 -2.39 -3.59 -10.02
N GLU A 93 -1.37 -3.26 -10.80
CA GLU A 93 -0.56 -4.23 -11.55
C GLU A 93 0.00 -5.32 -10.62
N MET A 94 0.62 -4.93 -9.50
CA MET A 94 1.19 -5.89 -8.54
C MET A 94 0.11 -6.75 -7.86
N ILE A 95 -1.08 -6.21 -7.60
CA ILE A 95 -2.20 -6.99 -7.04
C ILE A 95 -2.67 -8.03 -8.06
N HIS A 96 -2.80 -7.66 -9.33
CA HIS A 96 -3.15 -8.62 -10.39
C HIS A 96 -2.11 -9.73 -10.53
N ASP A 97 -0.81 -9.41 -10.48
CA ASP A 97 0.25 -10.42 -10.46
C ASP A 97 0.09 -11.42 -9.30
N VAL A 98 -0.33 -10.96 -8.11
CA VAL A 98 -0.55 -11.82 -6.94
C VAL A 98 -1.78 -12.70 -7.15
N GLU A 99 -2.88 -12.14 -7.65
CA GLU A 99 -4.11 -12.89 -7.93
C GLU A 99 -3.92 -13.98 -8.98
N GLU A 100 -3.10 -13.69 -9.99
CA GLU A 100 -2.78 -14.62 -11.08
C GLU A 100 -1.63 -15.59 -10.70
N GLY A 101 -1.08 -15.47 -9.49
CA GLY A 101 -0.05 -16.35 -8.96
C GLY A 101 1.34 -16.14 -9.57
N ARG A 102 1.56 -15.03 -10.30
CA ARG A 102 2.87 -14.63 -10.84
C ARG A 102 3.78 -14.04 -9.77
N ARG A 103 3.21 -13.51 -8.68
CA ARG A 103 3.91 -12.85 -7.57
C ARG A 103 3.39 -13.36 -6.22
N THR A 104 4.24 -13.31 -5.19
CA THR A 104 3.87 -13.58 -3.80
C THR A 104 3.89 -12.30 -2.97
N CYS A 105 3.13 -12.21 -1.87
CA CYS A 105 3.23 -11.07 -0.96
C CYS A 105 4.54 -11.11 -0.16
N GLU A 106 5.50 -10.24 -0.52
CA GLU A 106 6.80 -10.15 0.13
C GLU A 106 7.32 -8.69 0.20
N VAL A 107 8.29 -8.43 1.08
CA VAL A 107 8.89 -7.10 1.28
C VAL A 107 9.53 -6.56 0.00
N ARG A 108 10.11 -7.43 -0.82
CA ARG A 108 10.73 -7.07 -2.09
C ARG A 108 9.77 -6.32 -3.04
N ASN A 109 8.46 -6.61 -2.98
CA ASN A 109 7.47 -5.88 -3.78
C ASN A 109 7.42 -4.39 -3.39
N LEU A 110 7.63 -4.09 -2.10
CA LEU A 110 7.66 -2.72 -1.58
C LEU A 110 8.93 -2.00 -2.03
N ASP A 111 10.07 -2.69 -2.04
CA ASP A 111 11.33 -2.15 -2.54
C ASP A 111 11.24 -1.84 -4.05
N GLU A 112 10.63 -2.76 -4.82
CA GLU A 112 10.36 -2.56 -6.25
C GLU A 112 9.42 -1.37 -6.47
N LEU A 113 8.33 -1.27 -5.72
CA LEU A 113 7.41 -0.14 -5.81
C LEU A 113 8.13 1.18 -5.49
N ALA A 114 8.90 1.24 -4.40
CA ALA A 114 9.66 2.43 -4.02
C ALA A 114 10.66 2.86 -5.11
N ALA A 115 11.35 1.90 -5.73
CA ALA A 115 12.25 2.17 -6.85
C ALA A 115 11.50 2.73 -8.08
N ARG A 116 10.33 2.18 -8.41
CA ARG A 116 9.47 2.67 -9.50
C ARG A 116 8.97 4.09 -9.23
N VAL A 117 8.55 4.38 -7.99
CA VAL A 117 8.10 5.71 -7.58
C VAL A 117 9.25 6.73 -7.65
N ALA A 118 10.44 6.38 -7.18
CA ALA A 118 11.60 7.27 -7.23
C ALA A 118 12.04 7.60 -8.67
N ALA A 119 11.72 6.74 -9.64
CA ALA A 119 11.99 6.96 -11.06
C ALA A 119 10.93 7.83 -11.76
N LEU A 120 9.82 8.19 -11.08
CA LEU A 120 8.81 9.05 -11.68
C LEU A 120 9.36 10.47 -11.89
N PRO A 121 9.07 11.11 -13.04
CA PRO A 121 9.43 12.50 -13.26
C PRO A 121 8.65 13.39 -12.27
N ALA A 122 9.32 14.40 -11.72
CA ALA A 122 8.81 15.30 -10.67
C ALA A 122 7.59 16.18 -11.06
N GLY A 123 6.89 15.88 -12.16
CA GLY A 123 5.82 16.72 -12.71
C GLY A 123 4.56 15.97 -13.18
N GLY A 124 4.38 14.70 -12.80
CA GLY A 124 3.25 13.88 -13.27
C GLY A 124 2.03 13.86 -12.34
N SER A 125 1.44 15.00 -11.99
CA SER A 125 0.05 15.00 -11.50
C SER A 125 -0.85 14.90 -12.74
N ALA A 126 -1.28 13.69 -13.07
CA ALA A 126 -2.42 13.53 -13.96
C ALA A 126 -3.62 14.27 -13.33
N PRO A 127 -4.42 15.00 -14.11
CA PRO A 127 -5.58 15.70 -13.57
C PRO A 127 -6.52 14.68 -12.95
N VAL A 128 -6.88 14.92 -11.69
CA VAL A 128 -8.03 14.29 -11.03
C VAL A 128 -9.25 14.68 -11.86
N ARG A 129 -9.96 13.70 -12.41
CA ARG A 129 -11.20 13.92 -13.17
C ARG A 129 -12.41 13.88 -12.27
#